data_AF-A0A956TY42-F1
#
_entry.id   AF-A0A956TY42-F1
#
_cell.length_a   1.000
_cell.length_b   1.000
_cell.length_c   1.000
_cell.angle_alpha   90.00
_cell.angle_beta   90.00
_cell.angle_gamma   90.00
#
_symmetry.space_group_name_H-M   'P 1'
#
loop_
_entity.id
_entity.type
_entity.pdbx_description
1 polymer ?
#
loop_
_entity_poly.entity_id
_entity_poly.type
_entity_poly.pdbx_seq_one_letter_code
_entity_poly.pdbx_strand_id
1 'polypeptide(L)'
;MATKTTDPQSDTLPASASERQKVLSFTLDKIQKDYGKGAIMKLGEKAHIRADVIPTGALSLDLALGVGGLPRGRVVEIYGPESSGKTTLTLSVIAEAQRNGGLAAFIDAEHALDPTYARKLGVDVDNLLVT
;
A
#
# COMPACT_ATOMS: atom_id res chain seq x y z
N MET A 1 -45.08 -1.27 -36.87
CA MET A 1 -44.05 -0.78 -37.84
C MET A 1 -43.62 0.60 -37.34
N ALA A 2 -42.37 0.94 -37.05
CA ALA A 2 -41.08 0.32 -37.34
C ALA A 2 -40.11 0.51 -36.16
N THR A 3 -39.36 -0.54 -35.88
CA THR A 3 -38.19 -0.65 -35.01
C THR A 3 -37.12 0.39 -35.37
N LYS A 4 -36.67 1.19 -34.40
CA LYS A 4 -35.32 1.78 -34.43
C LYS A 4 -34.40 0.85 -33.66
N THR A 5 -33.76 -0.01 -34.44
CA THR A 5 -32.61 -0.83 -34.09
C THR A 5 -31.55 0.03 -33.40
N THR A 6 -31.23 -0.33 -32.16
CA THR A 6 -29.94 -0.06 -31.55
C THR A 6 -28.87 -0.73 -32.41
N ASP A 7 -28.09 0.06 -33.15
CA ASP A 7 -26.95 -0.46 -33.89
C ASP A 7 -25.94 -1.06 -32.92
N PRO A 8 -25.57 -2.35 -33.08
CA PRO A 8 -24.42 -2.90 -32.39
C PRO A 8 -23.18 -2.23 -32.98
N GLN A 9 -22.51 -1.36 -32.22
CA GLN A 9 -21.21 -0.84 -32.62
C GLN A 9 -20.30 -2.03 -32.90
N SER A 10 -19.84 -2.08 -34.14
CA SER A 10 -19.10 -3.16 -34.76
C SER A 10 -17.79 -3.44 -34.03
N ASP A 11 -17.65 -4.66 -33.53
CA ASP A 11 -16.39 -5.32 -33.17
C ASP A 11 -15.54 -5.61 -34.43
N THR A 12 -15.31 -4.59 -35.26
CA THR A 12 -14.37 -4.69 -36.38
C THR A 12 -12.97 -4.47 -35.87
N LEU A 13 -12.16 -5.53 -35.86
CA LEU A 13 -10.72 -5.49 -35.56
C LEU A 13 -10.05 -4.42 -36.45
N PRO A 14 -9.22 -3.51 -35.90
CA PRO A 14 -8.76 -2.36 -36.66
C PRO A 14 -7.83 -2.77 -37.82
N ALA A 15 -8.09 -2.20 -39.00
CA ALA A 15 -7.55 -2.62 -40.29
C ALA A 15 -6.05 -2.33 -40.46
N SER A 16 -5.48 -1.37 -39.71
CA SER A 16 -4.05 -1.03 -39.74
C SER A 16 -3.43 -0.86 -38.35
N ALA A 17 -2.11 -1.04 -38.25
CA ALA A 17 -1.36 -0.82 -37.00
C ALA A 17 -1.52 0.61 -36.46
N SER A 18 -1.65 1.60 -37.35
CA SER A 18 -1.90 3.01 -37.02
C SER A 18 -3.28 3.22 -36.38
N GLU A 19 -4.32 2.57 -36.90
CA GLU A 19 -5.67 2.65 -36.32
C GLU A 19 -5.74 1.97 -34.97
N ARG A 20 -5.10 0.80 -34.80
CA ARG A 20 -4.98 0.14 -33.48
C ARG A 20 -4.34 1.05 -32.45
N GLN A 21 -3.28 1.77 -32.83
CA GLN A 21 -2.59 2.68 -31.94
C GLN A 21 -3.47 3.86 -31.51
N LYS A 22 -4.26 4.42 -32.44
CA LYS A 22 -5.20 5.52 -32.15
C LYS A 22 -6.34 5.09 -31.24
N VAL A 23 -6.94 3.92 -31.51
CA VAL A 23 -8.00 3.35 -30.66
C VAL A 23 -7.46 3.05 -29.27
N LEU A 24 -6.24 2.50 -29.19
CA LEU A 24 -5.56 2.24 -27.92
C LEU A 24 -5.34 3.53 -27.12
N SER A 25 -4.76 4.58 -27.73
CA SER A 25 -4.52 5.84 -27.02
C SER A 25 -5.83 6.48 -26.53
N PHE A 26 -6.86 6.52 -27.38
CA PHE A 26 -8.16 7.07 -26.99
C PHE A 26 -8.80 6.29 -25.83
N THR A 27 -8.67 4.97 -25.84
CA THR A 27 -9.21 4.11 -24.77
C THR A 27 -8.46 4.34 -23.46
N LEU A 28 -7.12 4.46 -23.51
CA LEU A 28 -6.30 4.78 -22.33
C LEU A 28 -6.67 6.15 -21.74
N ASP A 29 -6.86 7.17 -22.58
CA ASP A 29 -7.27 8.50 -22.14
C ASP A 29 -8.67 8.50 -21.51
N LYS A 30 -9.60 7.73 -22.08
CA LYS A 30 -10.94 7.55 -21.54
C LYS A 30 -10.90 6.92 -20.14
N ILE A 31 -10.11 5.85 -19.96
CA ILE A 31 -9.94 5.19 -18.65
C ILE A 31 -9.35 6.18 -17.63
N GLN A 32 -8.37 6.99 -18.01
CA GLN A 32 -7.79 7.99 -17.10
C GLN A 32 -8.77 9.11 -16.75
N LYS A 33 -9.65 9.51 -17.67
CA LYS A 33 -10.66 10.54 -17.44
C LYS A 33 -11.78 10.03 -16.50
N ASP A 34 -12.23 8.80 -16.72
CA ASP A 34 -13.37 8.22 -15.99
C ASP A 34 -12.96 7.73 -14.59
N TYR A 35 -11.74 7.20 -14.42
CA TYR A 35 -11.27 6.57 -13.18
C TYR A 35 -10.09 7.26 -12.50
N GLY A 36 -9.59 8.36 -13.09
CA GLY A 36 -8.50 9.17 -12.53
C GLY A 36 -7.10 8.82 -13.08
N LYS A 37 -6.16 9.73 -12.85
CA LYS A 37 -4.74 9.54 -13.24
C LYS A 37 -4.16 8.32 -12.51
N GLY A 38 -3.52 7.43 -13.26
CA GLY A 38 -2.94 6.19 -12.72
C GLY A 38 -3.86 4.97 -12.74
N ALA A 39 -5.11 5.10 -13.20
CA ALA A 39 -6.03 3.98 -13.37
C ALA A 39 -5.52 2.93 -14.38
N ILE A 40 -4.73 3.35 -15.36
CA ILE A 40 -4.03 2.47 -16.30
C ILE A 40 -2.70 3.09 -16.70
N MET A 41 -1.63 2.28 -16.64
CA MET A 41 -0.26 2.69 -16.96
C MET A 41 0.48 1.51 -17.61
N LYS A 42 1.49 1.80 -18.42
CA LYS A 42 2.38 0.74 -18.91
C LYS A 42 3.25 0.24 -17.76
N LEU A 43 3.41 -1.08 -17.63
CA LEU A 43 4.22 -1.69 -16.57
C LEU A 43 5.67 -1.17 -16.53
N GLY A 44 6.23 -0.80 -17.68
CA GLY A 44 7.57 -0.23 -17.81
C GLY A 44 7.66 1.30 -17.65
N GLU A 45 6.53 2.01 -17.64
CA GLU A 45 6.52 3.41 -17.22
C GLU A 45 6.74 3.41 -15.71
N LYS A 46 7.99 3.66 -15.32
CA LYS A 46 8.39 3.78 -13.91
C LYS A 46 7.65 4.98 -13.31
N ALA A 47 6.45 4.77 -12.82
CA ALA A 47 6.08 5.40 -11.58
C ALA A 47 7.07 4.84 -10.56
N HIS A 48 8.17 5.55 -10.33
CA HIS A 48 8.95 5.40 -9.12
C HIS A 48 8.02 5.80 -7.97
N ILE A 49 7.04 4.96 -7.66
CA ILE A 49 6.31 5.02 -6.42
C ILE A 49 7.36 4.55 -5.42
N ARG A 50 8.20 5.49 -4.95
CA ARG A 50 8.91 5.30 -3.69
C ARG A 50 7.81 4.97 -2.70
N ALA A 51 7.71 3.71 -2.32
CA ALA A 51 6.74 3.31 -1.32
C ALA A 51 7.13 4.10 -0.07
N ASP A 52 6.20 4.88 0.48
CA ASP A 52 6.41 5.46 1.79
C ASP A 52 6.64 4.31 2.77
N VAL A 53 7.66 4.44 3.61
CA VAL A 53 8.05 3.41 4.58
C VAL A 53 7.92 3.94 6.01
N ILE A 54 7.79 3.01 6.96
CA ILE A 54 7.92 3.26 8.39
C ILE A 54 9.21 2.56 8.84
N PRO A 55 10.21 3.27 9.39
CA PRO A 55 11.41 2.65 9.94
C PRO A 55 11.05 1.63 11.03
N THR A 56 11.81 0.55 11.13
CA THR A 56 11.56 -0.48 12.14
C THR A 56 12.10 -0.11 13.53
N GLY A 57 12.95 0.91 13.60
CA GLY A 57 13.73 1.26 14.79
C GLY A 57 15.02 0.44 14.92
N ALA A 58 15.27 -0.49 13.99
CA ALA A 58 16.50 -1.27 13.90
C ALA A 58 17.18 -1.02 12.54
N LEU A 59 18.23 -0.20 12.55
CA LEU A 59 18.94 0.20 11.32
C LEU A 59 19.39 -0.98 10.47
N SER A 60 19.87 -2.07 11.09
CA SER A 60 20.28 -3.27 10.37
C SER A 60 19.13 -3.93 9.62
N LEU A 61 17.93 -3.94 10.19
CA LEU A 61 16.73 -4.49 9.57
C LEU A 61 16.23 -3.57 8.43
N ASP A 62 16.21 -2.26 8.65
CA ASP A 62 15.81 -1.29 7.63
C ASP A 62 16.70 -1.38 6.38
N LEU A 63 18.01 -1.57 6.58
CA LEU A 63 18.96 -1.82 5.49
C LEU A 63 18.72 -3.18 4.82
N ALA A 64 18.48 -4.24 5.59
CA ALA A 64 18.22 -5.57 5.06
C ALA A 64 16.92 -5.64 4.22
N LEU A 65 15.92 -4.84 4.57
CA LEU A 65 14.68 -4.71 3.80
C LEU A 65 14.89 -4.00 2.44
N GLY A 66 16.01 -3.32 2.24
CA GLY A 66 16.40 -2.65 0.99
C GLY A 66 15.62 -1.37 0.66
N VAL A 67 14.42 -1.21 1.23
CA VAL A 67 13.57 -0.01 1.08
C VAL A 67 13.64 0.94 2.27
N GLY A 68 14.38 0.58 3.33
CA GLY A 68 14.59 1.44 4.51
C GLY A 68 13.53 1.34 5.60
N GLY A 69 12.65 0.33 5.55
CA GLY A 69 11.61 0.10 6.56
C GLY A 69 10.44 -0.72 6.04
N LEU A 70 9.34 -0.74 6.79
CA LEU A 70 8.11 -1.43 6.40
C LEU A 70 7.29 -0.58 5.40
N PRO A 71 6.88 -1.11 4.24
CA PRO A 71 6.14 -0.35 3.24
C PRO A 71 4.70 -0.04 3.69
N ARG A 72 4.29 1.22 3.61
CA ARG A 72 2.92 1.66 3.86
C ARG A 72 1.97 1.11 2.80
N GLY A 73 0.70 0.90 3.21
CA GLY A 73 -0.34 0.37 2.32
C GLY A 73 -0.15 -1.09 1.94
N ARG A 74 0.70 -1.82 2.67
CA ARG A 74 0.96 -3.26 2.48
C ARG A 74 0.77 -4.00 3.80
N VAL A 75 0.51 -5.29 3.68
CA VAL A 75 0.49 -6.22 4.82
C VAL A 75 1.90 -6.75 5.03
N VAL A 76 2.37 -6.75 6.28
CA VAL A 76 3.66 -7.30 6.69
C VAL A 76 3.39 -8.36 7.75
N GLU A 77 4.03 -9.52 7.61
CA GLU A 77 3.96 -10.61 8.57
C GLU A 77 5.30 -10.73 9.33
N ILE A 78 5.24 -10.75 10.65
CA ILE A 78 6.38 -10.99 11.54
C ILE A 78 6.08 -12.26 12.33
N TYR A 79 6.79 -13.34 12.01
CA TYR A 79 6.60 -14.64 12.67
C TYR A 79 7.90 -15.13 13.31
N GLY A 80 7.79 -16.05 14.26
CA GLY A 80 8.94 -16.61 14.98
C GLY A 80 8.55 -17.24 16.32
N PRO A 81 9.51 -17.91 16.99
CA PRO A 81 9.28 -18.57 18.28
C PRO A 81 8.72 -17.64 19.36
N GLU A 82 8.18 -18.24 20.42
CA GLU A 82 7.84 -17.48 21.64
C GLU A 82 9.08 -16.76 22.16
N SER A 83 8.89 -15.55 22.69
CA SER A 83 9.97 -14.68 23.16
C SER A 83 11.02 -14.26 22.11
N SER A 84 10.78 -14.46 20.81
CA SER A 84 11.70 -14.01 19.75
C SER A 84 11.70 -12.49 19.50
N GLY A 85 10.89 -11.73 20.25
CA GLY A 85 10.81 -10.27 20.13
C GLY A 85 9.80 -9.73 19.11
N LYS A 86 8.84 -10.55 18.64
CA LYS A 86 7.80 -10.13 17.67
C LYS A 86 7.06 -8.86 18.13
N THR A 87 6.47 -8.91 19.33
CA THR A 87 5.74 -7.77 19.90
C THR A 87 6.66 -6.59 20.18
N THR A 88 7.90 -6.82 20.63
CA THR A 88 8.90 -5.76 20.81
C THR A 88 9.20 -5.03 19.50
N LEU A 89 9.40 -5.76 18.41
CA LEU A 89 9.63 -5.19 17.08
C LEU A 89 8.40 -4.40 16.60
N THR A 90 7.20 -4.96 16.77
CA THR A 90 5.94 -4.27 16.44
C THR A 90 5.79 -2.95 17.21
N LEU A 91 6.07 -2.96 18.51
CA LEU A 91 6.02 -1.74 19.33
C LEU A 91 7.09 -0.72 18.92
N SER A 92 8.28 -1.17 18.52
CA SER A 92 9.34 -0.31 17.97
C SER A 92 8.90 0.37 16.66
N VAL A 93 8.27 -0.38 15.76
CA VAL A 93 7.69 0.16 14.51
C VAL A 93 6.58 1.18 14.83
N ILE A 94 5.74 0.91 15.83
CA ILE A 94 4.69 1.83 16.27
C ILE A 94 5.28 3.13 16.82
N ALA A 95 6.32 3.04 17.66
CA ALA A 95 7.02 4.20 18.18
C ALA A 95 7.59 5.07 17.04
N GLU A 96 8.23 4.45 16.04
CA GLU A 96 8.72 5.17 14.85
C GLU A 96 7.57 5.77 14.01
N ALA A 97 6.44 5.07 13.88
CA ALA A 97 5.27 5.62 13.20
C ALA A 97 4.74 6.88 13.91
N GLN A 98 4.62 6.83 15.25
CA GLN A 98 4.15 7.95 16.07
C GLN A 98 5.13 9.13 16.06
N ARG A 99 6.44 8.87 16.16
CA ARG A 99 7.49 9.91 16.06
C ARG A 99 7.45 10.68 14.74
N ASN A 100 7.04 10.00 13.66
CA ASN A 100 6.85 10.61 12.35
C ASN A 100 5.46 11.24 12.17
N GLY A 101 4.74 11.51 13.26
CA GLY A 101 3.42 12.16 13.25
C GLY A 101 2.26 11.26 12.83
N GLY A 102 2.47 9.94 12.79
CA GLY A 102 1.44 8.96 12.48
C GLY A 102 0.61 8.55 13.70
N LEU A 103 -0.54 7.94 13.44
CA LEU A 103 -1.35 7.25 14.45
C LEU A 103 -1.18 5.74 14.29
N ALA A 104 -1.30 5.01 15.40
CA ALA A 104 -1.20 3.57 15.43
C ALA A 104 -2.37 2.95 16.20
N ALA A 105 -2.74 1.74 15.80
CA ALA A 105 -3.66 0.89 16.52
C ALA A 105 -3.00 -0.46 16.78
N PHE A 106 -3.21 -1.01 17.97
CA PHE A 106 -2.74 -2.32 18.39
C PHE A 106 -3.95 -3.19 18.75
N ILE A 107 -4.12 -4.30 18.04
CA ILE A 107 -5.17 -5.28 18.30
C ILE A 107 -4.57 -6.36 19.21
N ASP A 108 -4.86 -6.34 20.50
CA ASP A 108 -4.25 -7.26 21.47
C ASP A 108 -5.10 -8.54 21.63
N ALA A 109 -5.02 -9.40 20.62
CA ALA A 109 -5.71 -10.70 20.65
C ALA A 109 -5.17 -11.66 21.74
N GLU A 110 -3.96 -11.42 22.27
CA GLU A 110 -3.33 -12.27 23.29
C GLU A 110 -3.55 -11.75 24.71
N HIS A 111 -4.15 -10.56 24.88
CA HIS A 111 -4.31 -9.86 26.16
C HIS A 111 -3.00 -9.79 26.98
N ALA A 112 -1.87 -9.58 26.30
CA ALA A 112 -0.54 -9.66 26.88
C ALA A 112 0.28 -8.37 26.76
N LEU A 113 -0.32 -7.28 26.24
CA LEU A 113 0.37 -6.01 26.09
C LEU A 113 0.63 -5.34 27.45
N ASP A 114 1.90 -5.02 27.73
CA ASP A 114 2.31 -4.19 28.88
C ASP A 114 2.51 -2.72 28.46
N PRO A 115 1.63 -1.78 28.88
CA PRO A 115 1.76 -0.36 28.57
C PRO A 115 3.05 0.27 29.11
N THR A 116 3.58 -0.24 30.23
CA THR A 116 4.83 0.25 30.83
C THR A 116 6.01 -0.09 29.94
N TYR A 117 6.05 -1.31 29.42
CA TYR A 117 7.08 -1.75 28.47
C TYR A 117 6.95 -1.02 27.13
N ALA A 118 5.74 -0.85 26.60
CA ALA A 118 5.51 -0.08 25.39
C ALA A 118 6.03 1.37 25.52
N ARG A 119 5.75 2.04 26.65
CA ARG A 119 6.27 3.39 26.90
C ARG A 119 7.81 3.43 26.95
N LYS A 120 8.47 2.42 27.52
CA LYS A 120 9.94 2.31 27.52
C LYS A 120 10.53 2.15 26.11
N LEU A 121 9.79 1.53 25.20
CA LEU A 121 10.16 1.43 23.78
C LEU A 121 9.89 2.73 23.00
N GLY A 122 9.33 3.76 23.64
CA GLY A 122 9.08 5.05 23.04
C GLY A 122 7.71 5.17 22.36
N VAL A 123 6.80 4.23 22.64
CA VAL A 123 5.39 4.33 22.21
C VAL A 123 4.69 5.39 23.04
N ASP A 124 3.99 6.29 22.36
CA ASP A 124 3.01 7.18 22.96
C ASP A 124 1.73 6.38 23.24
N VAL A 125 1.71 5.73 24.39
CA VAL A 125 0.59 4.88 24.83
C VAL A 125 -0.67 5.67 25.12
N ASP A 126 -0.58 6.98 25.38
CA ASP A 126 -1.75 7.81 25.65
C ASP A 126 -2.54 8.09 24.34
N ASN A 127 -1.86 8.03 23.20
CA ASN A 127 -2.43 8.16 21.85
C ASN A 127 -2.45 6.84 21.04
N LEU A 128 -2.17 5.69 21.66
CA LEU A 128 -2.25 4.38 21.02
C LEU A 128 -3.68 3.84 21.09
N LEU A 129 -4.28 3.53 19.95
CA LEU A 129 -5.61 2.90 19.90
C LEU A 129 -5.46 1.40 20.23
N VAL A 130 -6.25 0.87 21.17
CA VAL A 130 -6.19 -0.54 21.58
C VAL A 130 -7.58 -1.17 21.58
N THR A 131 -7.67 -2.43 21.16
CA THR A 131 -8.89 -3.27 21.17
C THR A 131 -8.52 -4.73 21.42
#